data_AF-A0A814QK62-F1
#
_entry.id   AF-A0A814QK62-F1
#
_cell.length_a   1.000
_cell.length_b   1.000
_cell.length_c   1.000
_cell.angle_alpha   90.00
_cell.angle_beta   90.00
_cell.angle_gamma   90.00
#
_symmetry.space_group_name_H-M   'P 1'
#
loop_
_entity.id
_entity.type
_entity.pdbx_description
1 polymer ?
#
loop_
_entity_poly.entity_id
_entity_poly.type
_entity_poly.pdbx_seq_one_letter_code
_entity_poly.pdbx_strand_id
1 'polypeptide(L)' 'MECWSQGRVALVNDAGYCPTRVTGMETTLALVGSYILAGEIGRCQDHVEAFKQYEMLMRPIVTKARKI' A
#
# COMPACT_ATOMS: atom_id res chain seq x y z
N MET A 1 -11.05 6.87 -0.41
CA MET A 1 -9.82 7.58 0.01
C MET A 1 -9.02 7.90 -1.23
N GLU A 2 -8.81 9.18 -1.51
CA GLU A 2 -8.01 9.62 -2.67
C GLU A 2 -6.52 9.37 -2.47
N CYS A 3 -6.05 9.30 -1.21
CA CYS A 3 -4.66 9.03 -0.83
C CYS A 3 -4.58 8.05 0.36
N TRP A 4 -3.51 7.26 0.46
CA TRP A 4 -3.25 6.36 1.61
C TRP A 4 -2.29 6.96 2.64
N SER A 5 -2.00 8.25 2.55
CA SER A 5 -1.11 8.92 3.50
C SER A 5 -1.57 10.36 3.76
N GLN A 6 -1.19 10.88 4.92
CA GLN A 6 -1.39 12.27 5.30
C GLN A 6 -0.25 12.71 6.22
N GLY A 7 0.49 13.74 5.80
CA GLY A 7 1.69 14.18 6.52
C GLY A 7 2.71 13.05 6.63
N ARG A 8 3.06 12.67 7.86
CA ARG A 8 4.02 11.58 8.17
C ARG A 8 3.36 10.25 8.51
N VAL A 9 2.05 10.14 8.28
CA VAL A 9 1.27 8.92 8.56
C VAL A 9 0.87 8.27 7.24
N ALA A 10 1.12 6.96 7.12
CA ALA A 10 0.68 6.14 6.00
C ALA A 10 -0.19 4.99 6.51
N LEU A 11 -1.25 4.68 5.76
CA LEU A 11 -2.11 3.52 5.98
C LEU A 11 -1.56 2.36 5.18
N VAL A 12 -1.42 1.21 5.84
CA VAL A 12 -0.92 -0.02 5.22
C VAL A 12 -1.95 -1.13 5.42
N ASN A 13 -2.06 -2.02 4.44
CA ASN A 13 -2.88 -3.22 4.49
C ASN A 13 -4.36 -2.89 4.71
N ASP A 14 -5.05 -3.59 5.60
CA ASP A 14 -6.48 -3.43 5.82
C ASP A 14 -6.88 -2.02 6.26
N ALA A 15 -5.95 -1.28 6.87
CA ALA A 15 -6.17 0.12 7.23
C ALA A 15 -6.30 1.03 5.99
N GLY A 16 -5.64 0.71 4.87
CA GLY A 16 -5.66 1.52 3.65
C GLY A 16 -6.54 0.94 2.53
N TYR A 17 -6.58 -0.39 2.41
CA TYR A 17 -7.13 -1.04 1.23
C TYR A 17 -7.69 -2.44 1.47
N CYS A 18 -8.33 -2.68 2.61
CA CYS A 18 -9.00 -3.94 2.97
C CYS A 18 -9.56 -4.66 1.72
N PRO A 19 -9.02 -5.83 1.36
CA PRO A 19 -9.56 -6.65 0.29
C PRO A 19 -10.92 -7.16 0.75
N THR A 20 -11.88 -7.24 -0.16
CA THR A 20 -13.14 -7.94 0.10
C THR A 20 -12.82 -9.36 0.56
N ARG A 21 -13.40 -9.81 1.69
CA ARG A 21 -13.07 -11.00 2.51
C ARG A 21 -12.97 -12.37 1.79
N VAL A 22 -13.05 -12.43 0.47
CA VAL A 22 -13.30 -13.64 -0.32
C VAL A 22 -12.07 -14.12 -1.10
N THR A 23 -10.96 -13.36 -1.15
CA THR A 23 -9.86 -13.68 -2.09
C THR A 23 -8.68 -14.46 -1.51
N GLY A 24 -8.60 -14.62 -0.17
CA GLY A 24 -7.45 -15.28 0.48
C GLY A 24 -6.11 -14.55 0.28
N MET A 25 -6.12 -13.33 -0.28
CA MET A 25 -4.92 -12.55 -0.58
C MET A 25 -4.45 -11.64 0.55
N GLU A 26 -5.14 -11.62 1.70
CA GLU A 26 -4.83 -10.69 2.81
C GLU A 26 -3.37 -10.79 3.26
N THR A 27 -2.85 -11.99 3.50
CA THR A 27 -1.45 -12.17 3.95
C THR A 27 -0.46 -11.73 2.87
N THR A 28 -0.72 -12.03 1.61
CA THR A 28 0.14 -11.63 0.50
C THR A 28 0.15 -10.11 0.33
N LEU A 29 -1.01 -9.46 0.39
CA LEU A 29 -1.14 -8.01 0.35
C LEU A 29 -0.45 -7.36 1.55
N ALA A 30 -0.53 -7.99 2.71
CA ALA A 30 0.14 -7.52 3.92
C ALA A 30 1.66 -7.48 3.78
N LEU A 31 2.24 -8.59 3.29
CA LEU A 31 3.68 -8.70 3.06
C LEU A 31 4.16 -7.74 1.98
N VAL A 32 3.49 -7.73 0.83
CA VAL A 32 3.88 -6.87 -0.31
C VAL A 32 3.75 -5.40 0.05
N GLY A 33 2.63 -4.99 0.66
CA GLY A 33 2.42 -3.60 1.08
C GLY A 33 3.48 -3.11 2.06
N SER A 34 3.82 -3.93 3.06
CA SER A 34 4.83 -3.58 4.06
C SER A 34 6.24 -3.52 3.46
N TYR A 35 6.57 -4.46 2.57
CA TYR A 35 7.86 -4.49 1.88
C TYR A 35 8.07 -3.29 0.98
N ILE A 36 7.07 -2.94 0.16
CA ILE A 36 7.16 -1.77 -0.74
C ILE A 36 7.27 -0.49 0.08
N LEU A 37 6.45 -0.31 1.11
CA LEU A 37 6.51 0.89 1.95
C LEU A 37 7.89 1.07 2.59
N ALA A 38 8.44 0.01 3.18
CA ALA A 38 9.79 0.04 3.76
C ALA A 38 10.88 0.31 2.71
N GLY A 39 10.75 -0.28 1.52
CA GLY A 39 11.68 -0.08 0.42
C GLY A 39 11.70 1.36 -0.09
N GLU A 40 10.54 1.98 -0.29
CA GLU A 40 10.45 3.36 -0.75
C GLU A 40 10.90 4.36 0.33
N ILE A 41 10.63 4.10 1.62
CA ILE A 41 11.20 4.89 2.73
C ILE A 41 12.73 4.81 2.73
N GLY A 42 13.32 3.65 2.45
CA GLY A 42 14.77 3.47 2.41
C GLY A 42 15.44 4.08 1.17
N ARG A 43 14.70 4.25 0.06
CA ARG A 43 15.22 4.75 -1.22
C ARG A 43 15.05 6.26 -1.40
N CYS A 44 13.95 6.81 -0.91
CA CYS A 44 13.62 8.23 -1.07
C CYS A 44 14.25 9.08 0.05
N GLN A 45 14.57 10.34 -0.27
CA GLN A 45 15.11 11.28 0.73
C GLN A 45 14.04 11.89 1.63
N ASP A 46 12.78 11.91 1.17
CA ASP A 46 11.65 12.46 1.90
C ASP A 46 10.46 11.48 1.92
N HIS A 47 9.62 11.62 2.94
CA HIS A 47 8.46 10.74 3.14
C HIS A 47 7.34 11.00 2.13
N VAL A 48 7.29 12.19 1.53
CA VAL A 48 6.23 12.56 0.59
C VAL A 48 6.41 11.76 -0.70
N GLU A 49 7.63 11.72 -1.22
CA GLU A 49 8.01 10.93 -2.38
C GLU A 49 7.90 9.44 -2.08
N ALA A 50 8.37 8.99 -0.92
CA ALA A 50 8.25 7.59 -0.51
C ALA A 50 6.78 7.12 -0.52
N PHE A 51 5.86 7.90 0.07
CA PHE A 51 4.45 7.55 0.12
C PHE A 51 3.77 7.60 -1.26
N LYS A 52 4.19 8.54 -2.10
CA LYS A 52 3.71 8.62 -3.49
C LYS A 52 4.13 7.40 -4.31
N GLN A 53 5.38 6.97 -4.20
CA GLN A 53 5.89 5.78 -4.88
C GLN A 53 5.22 4.50 -4.35
N TYR A 54 5.10 4.39 -3.02
CA TYR A 54 4.36 3.30 -2.38
C TYR A 54 2.94 3.18 -2.94
N GLU A 55 2.19 4.28 -2.98
CA GLU A 55 0.82 4.28 -3.47
C GLU A 55 0.75 3.92 -4.97
N MET A 56 1.66 4.49 -5.79
CA MET A 56 1.74 4.19 -7.22
C MET A 56 1.95 2.69 -7.50
N LEU A 57 2.83 2.04 -6.73
CA LEU A 57 3.13 0.62 -6.88
C LEU A 57 2.00 -0.27 -6.35
N MET A 58 1.36 0.10 -5.23
CA MET A 58 0.34 -0.72 -4.59
C MET A 58 -1.05 -0.60 -5.22
N ARG A 59 -1.43 0.56 -5.79
CA ARG A 59 -2.73 0.76 -6.45
C ARG A 59 -3.12 -0.33 -7.45
N PRO A 60 -2.27 -0.71 -8.43
CA PRO A 60 -2.62 -1.77 -9.38
C PRO A 60 -2.77 -3.15 -8.73
N ILE A 61 -1.94 -3.46 -7.74
CA ILE A 61 -1.97 -4.74 -7.01
C ILE A 61 -3.29 -4.89 -6.25
N VAL A 62 -3.65 -3.86 -5.47
CA VAL A 62 -4.91 -3.78 -4.73
C VAL A 62 -6.11 -3.84 -5.68
N THR A 63 -6.06 -3.09 -6.78
CA THR A 63 -7.14 -3.06 -7.77
C THR A 63 -7.37 -4.44 -8.39
N LYS A 64 -6.30 -5.18 -8.68
CA LYS A 64 -6.40 -6.56 -9.18
C LYS A 64 -6.99 -7.49 -8.11
N ALA A 65 -6.51 -7.40 -6.87
CA ALA A 65 -6.98 -8.24 -5.77
C ALA A 65 -8.46 -8.00 -5.41
N ARG A 66 -9.02 -6.82 -5.67
CA ARG A 66 -10.45 -6.51 -5.45
C ARG A 66 -11.39 -6.98 -6.57
N LYS A 67 -10.85 -7.29 -7.75
CA LYS A 67 -11.63 -7.76 -8.91
C LYS A 67 -11.72 -9.29 -8.99
N ILE A 68 -10.98 -9.98 -8.11
CA ILE A 68 -11.02 -11.43 -7.91
C ILE A 68 -12.08 -11.72 -6.85
#